data_AF-A0A2I1D8G1-F1
#
_entry.id   AF-A0A2I1D8G1-F1
#
_cell.length_a   1.000
_cell.length_b   1.000
_cell.length_c   1.000
_cell.angle_alpha   90.00
_cell.angle_beta   90.00
_cell.angle_gamma   90.00
#
_symmetry.space_group_name_H-M   'P 1'
#
loop_
_entity.id
_entity.type
_entity.pdbx_description
1 polymer ?
#
loop_
_entity_poly.entity_id
_entity_poly.type
_entity_poly.pdbx_seq_one_letter_code
_entity_poly.pdbx_strand_id
1 'polypeptide(L)'
;MDVLDLPYGVGMRIQTNCPIGSQECSNKSGTVNGFVSCCPRESTCSTSNGVYCCPDEMEESECRELVIDGAHCANETWSMFASGLNGGLFCCEAQDIGWWGKLGGNNGYVGCGPDGPSASSEYIVTPMAQSECP
;
A
#
# COMPACT_ATOMS: atom_id res chain seq x y z
N MET A 1 -20.04 -15.13 10.51
CA MET A 1 -18.79 -14.94 9.75
C MET A 1 -18.35 -13.55 10.12
N ASP A 2 -17.30 -13.45 10.92
CA ASP A 2 -16.84 -12.19 11.47
C ASP A 2 -16.21 -11.36 10.35
N VAL A 3 -16.62 -10.09 10.27
CA VAL A 3 -16.18 -9.09 9.27
C VAL A 3 -14.67 -8.81 9.27
N LEU A 4 -13.96 -9.29 10.29
CA LEU A 4 -12.51 -9.19 10.46
C LEU A 4 -11.72 -10.35 9.84
N ASP A 5 -12.39 -11.39 9.33
CA ASP A 5 -11.74 -12.50 8.61
C ASP A 5 -11.37 -12.10 7.16
N LEU A 6 -11.94 -10.99 6.67
CA LEU A 6 -11.63 -10.44 5.36
C LEU A 6 -10.34 -9.61 5.45
N PRO A 7 -9.43 -9.77 4.49
CA PRO A 7 -8.16 -9.06 4.51
C PRO A 7 -8.39 -7.55 4.33
N TYR A 8 -7.96 -6.74 5.28
CA TYR A 8 -8.05 -5.27 5.26
C TYR A 8 -6.71 -4.67 5.63
N GLY A 9 -6.44 -3.42 5.24
CA GLY A 9 -5.13 -2.81 5.48
C GLY A 9 -4.72 -1.79 4.42
N VAL A 10 -3.45 -1.39 4.46
CA VAL A 10 -2.83 -0.57 3.41
C VAL A 10 -2.64 -1.41 2.16
N GLY A 11 -3.03 -0.86 1.01
CA GLY A 11 -2.85 -1.52 -0.28
C GLY A 11 -1.40 -1.53 -0.73
N MET A 12 -1.03 -2.57 -1.48
CA MET A 12 0.30 -2.69 -2.04
C MET A 12 0.47 -1.71 -3.20
N ARG A 13 1.66 -1.12 -3.31
CA ARG A 13 2.09 -0.35 -4.47
C ARG A 13 3.11 -1.18 -5.23
N ILE A 14 2.94 -1.37 -6.54
CA ILE A 14 3.90 -2.11 -7.35
C ILE A 14 4.01 -1.48 -8.74
N GLN A 15 5.19 -1.53 -9.35
CA GLN A 15 5.45 -0.93 -10.67
C GLN A 15 4.94 -1.78 -11.86
N THR A 16 4.47 -2.99 -11.59
CA THR A 16 4.08 -3.97 -12.61
C THR A 16 2.59 -4.29 -12.54
N ASN A 17 2.23 -5.54 -12.27
CA ASN A 17 0.86 -5.97 -12.04
C ASN A 17 0.71 -6.47 -10.61
N CYS A 18 -0.54 -6.48 -10.15
CA CYS A 18 -0.90 -7.09 -8.88
C CYS A 18 -0.63 -8.61 -8.89
N PRO A 19 -0.09 -9.16 -7.80
CA PRO A 19 0.23 -10.58 -7.66
C PRO A 19 -1.03 -11.45 -7.69
N ILE A 20 -0.85 -12.74 -7.95
CA ILE A 20 -1.94 -13.72 -7.98
C ILE A 20 -2.67 -13.71 -6.62
N GLY A 21 -4.01 -13.60 -6.65
CA GLY A 21 -4.85 -13.49 -5.45
C GLY A 21 -5.20 -12.06 -5.05
N SER A 22 -4.62 -11.06 -5.72
CA SER A 22 -4.98 -9.64 -5.57
C SER A 22 -5.68 -9.10 -6.82
N GLN A 23 -6.37 -7.97 -6.66
CA GLN A 23 -7.00 -7.20 -7.71
C GLN A 23 -6.40 -5.81 -7.79
N GLU A 24 -6.34 -5.28 -9.01
CA GLU A 24 -5.95 -3.91 -9.26
C GLU A 24 -7.10 -2.99 -8.85
N CYS A 25 -6.82 -2.11 -7.89
CA CYS A 25 -7.81 -1.20 -7.34
C CYS A 25 -8.01 0.07 -8.16
N SER A 26 -6.99 0.51 -8.88
CA SER A 26 -7.08 1.65 -9.78
C SER A 26 -5.83 1.86 -10.62
N ASN A 27 -6.05 1.99 -11.93
CA ASN A 27 -5.22 2.68 -12.92
C ASN A 27 -5.30 4.24 -12.79
N LYS A 28 -5.99 4.77 -11.76
CA LYS A 28 -6.38 6.19 -11.64
C LYS A 28 -5.88 6.92 -10.38
N SER A 29 -4.97 6.37 -9.60
CA SER A 29 -4.46 7.06 -8.41
C SER A 29 -3.18 7.84 -8.67
N GLY A 30 -3.19 8.79 -9.62
CA GLY A 30 -2.13 9.81 -9.73
C GLY A 30 -0.69 9.27 -9.68
N THR A 31 -0.49 8.00 -10.02
CA THR A 31 0.77 7.31 -9.95
C THR A 31 1.49 7.65 -11.23
N VAL A 32 2.26 8.71 -11.14
CA VAL A 32 3.21 9.05 -12.19
C VAL A 32 4.07 7.80 -12.43
N ASN A 33 4.16 7.35 -13.68
CA ASN A 33 4.97 6.21 -14.14
C ASN A 33 4.53 4.79 -13.75
N GLY A 34 3.25 4.44 -13.95
CA GLY A 34 2.88 3.01 -14.08
C GLY A 34 2.87 2.19 -12.79
N PHE A 35 2.91 2.84 -11.62
CA PHE A 35 2.64 2.15 -10.36
C PHE A 35 1.14 1.85 -10.23
N VAL A 36 0.82 0.59 -10.01
CA VAL A 36 -0.52 0.10 -9.71
C VAL A 36 -0.67 -0.14 -8.23
N SER A 37 -1.92 -0.05 -7.80
CA SER A 37 -2.33 -0.22 -6.41
C SER A 37 -3.16 -1.49 -6.31
N CYS A 38 -2.77 -2.39 -5.41
CA CYS A 38 -3.30 -3.73 -5.33
C CYS A 38 -3.93 -4.00 -3.97
N CYS A 39 -5.13 -4.57 -3.98
CA CYS A 39 -5.77 -5.12 -2.79
C CYS A 39 -6.04 -6.60 -2.99
N PRO A 40 -6.15 -7.38 -1.91
CA PRO A 40 -6.69 -8.73 -1.98
C PRO A 40 -8.04 -8.74 -2.71
N ARG A 41 -8.33 -9.83 -3.45
CA ARG A 41 -9.59 -9.94 -4.21
C ARG A 41 -10.85 -9.88 -3.36
N GLU A 42 -10.72 -10.19 -2.07
CA GLU A 42 -11.83 -10.26 -1.11
C GLU A 42 -12.08 -8.91 -0.40
N SER A 43 -11.27 -7.88 -0.72
CA SER A 43 -11.39 -6.53 -0.16
C SER A 43 -11.87 -5.52 -1.19
N THR A 44 -12.64 -4.53 -0.77
CA THR A 44 -13.00 -3.35 -1.55
C THR A 44 -11.88 -2.32 -1.54
N CYS A 45 -11.69 -1.69 -2.69
CA CYS A 45 -10.66 -0.68 -2.90
C CYS A 45 -11.14 0.72 -2.52
N SER A 46 -10.51 1.34 -1.52
CA SER A 46 -10.70 2.75 -1.19
C SER A 46 -9.49 3.57 -1.66
N THR A 47 -9.72 4.48 -2.61
CA THR A 47 -8.66 5.31 -3.20
C THR A 47 -8.75 6.80 -2.83
N SER A 48 -9.70 7.17 -1.98
CA SER A 48 -10.09 8.56 -1.73
C SER A 48 -9.03 9.40 -1.00
N ASN A 49 -8.16 8.77 -0.19
CA ASN A 49 -7.11 9.46 0.61
C ASN A 49 -5.82 8.63 0.75
N GLY A 50 -5.50 7.83 -0.25
CA GLY A 50 -4.48 6.78 -0.19
C GLY A 50 -5.00 5.52 -0.85
N VAL A 51 -4.28 4.41 -0.73
CA VAL A 51 -4.77 3.11 -1.20
C VAL A 51 -5.01 2.28 0.04
N TYR A 52 -6.27 2.09 0.38
CA TYR A 52 -6.67 1.23 1.49
C TYR A 52 -7.58 0.12 0.96
N CYS A 53 -7.38 -1.08 1.50
CA CYS A 53 -8.19 -2.25 1.23
C CYS A 53 -9.11 -2.43 2.42
N CYS A 54 -10.41 -2.36 2.16
CA CYS A 54 -11.45 -2.39 3.19
C CYS A 54 -12.28 -3.67 3.03
N PRO A 55 -12.83 -4.23 4.11
CA PRO A 55 -13.84 -5.27 3.97
C PRO A 55 -15.09 -4.72 3.30
N ASP A 56 -15.79 -5.54 2.50
CA ASP A 56 -16.91 -5.12 1.64
C ASP A 56 -18.11 -4.50 2.39
N GLU A 57 -18.17 -4.72 3.71
CA GLU A 57 -19.24 -4.24 4.58
C GLU A 57 -18.88 -2.98 5.37
N MET A 58 -17.66 -2.46 5.23
CA MET A 58 -17.13 -1.36 6.05
C MET A 58 -17.02 -0.06 5.27
N GLU A 59 -17.43 1.05 5.88
CA GLU A 59 -17.28 2.37 5.26
C GLU A 59 -15.79 2.73 5.11
N GLU A 60 -15.44 3.40 4.00
CA GLU A 60 -14.04 3.81 3.70
C GLU A 60 -13.39 4.59 4.85
N SER A 61 -14.19 5.39 5.57
CA SER A 61 -13.72 6.21 6.69
C SER A 61 -13.35 5.35 7.91
N GLU A 62 -14.20 4.39 8.30
CA GLU A 62 -13.93 3.48 9.41
C GLU A 62 -12.74 2.57 9.10
N CYS A 63 -12.71 2.02 7.89
CA CYS A 63 -11.59 1.21 7.42
C CYS A 63 -10.28 1.99 7.52
N ARG A 64 -10.26 3.23 7.05
CA ARG A 64 -9.07 4.08 7.15
C ARG A 64 -8.66 4.32 8.60
N GLU A 65 -9.60 4.62 9.50
CA GLU A 65 -9.28 4.83 10.92
C GLU A 65 -8.71 3.57 11.56
N LEU A 66 -9.28 2.40 11.28
CA LEU A 66 -8.76 1.11 11.75
C LEU A 66 -7.35 0.81 11.22
N VAL A 67 -7.10 1.09 9.95
CA VAL A 67 -5.78 0.88 9.34
C VAL A 67 -4.75 1.89 9.84
N ILE A 68 -5.15 3.12 10.19
CA ILE A 68 -4.24 4.11 10.80
C ILE A 68 -3.93 3.75 12.26
N ASP A 69 -4.94 3.31 13.02
CA ASP A 69 -4.79 2.93 14.43
C ASP A 69 -3.93 1.68 14.59
N GLY A 70 -4.18 0.67 13.76
CA GLY A 70 -3.35 -0.52 13.61
C GLY A 70 -2.69 -0.54 12.24
N ALA A 71 -1.57 0.13 12.03
CA ALA A 71 -0.86 0.11 10.75
C ALA A 71 -0.45 -1.31 10.31
N HIS A 72 -1.16 -1.87 9.32
CA HIS A 72 -0.84 -3.16 8.69
C HIS A 72 -1.15 -3.13 7.18
N CYS A 73 -0.51 -4.02 6.43
CA CYS A 73 -0.83 -4.27 5.04
C CYS A 73 -2.08 -5.13 4.92
N ALA A 74 -2.79 -4.98 3.81
CA ALA A 74 -3.95 -5.81 3.52
C ALA A 74 -3.63 -7.30 3.33
N ASN A 75 -2.36 -7.66 3.27
CA ASN A 75 -1.91 -9.03 3.23
C ASN A 75 -0.69 -9.16 4.13
N GLU A 76 -0.73 -10.11 5.06
CA GLU A 76 0.36 -10.41 6.00
C GLU A 76 1.68 -10.78 5.31
N THR A 77 1.59 -11.29 4.07
CA THR A 77 2.77 -11.65 3.27
C THR A 77 3.47 -10.43 2.67
N TRP A 78 2.88 -9.24 2.77
CA TRP A 78 3.48 -8.00 2.31
C TRP A 78 4.34 -7.37 3.41
N SER A 79 5.33 -6.60 3.00
CA SER A 79 6.13 -5.79 3.90
C SER A 79 5.62 -4.35 3.90
N MET A 80 5.42 -3.79 5.09
CA MET A 80 4.98 -2.41 5.27
C MET A 80 6.17 -1.47 5.34
N PHE A 81 6.02 -0.28 4.79
CA PHE A 81 7.04 0.76 4.76
C PHE A 81 6.40 2.12 5.07
N ALA A 82 7.14 2.98 5.77
CA ALA A 82 6.76 4.38 5.91
C ALA A 82 7.27 5.19 4.70
N SER A 83 6.35 5.91 4.07
CA SER A 83 6.72 7.02 3.22
C SER A 83 7.24 8.16 4.10
N GLY A 84 8.28 8.87 3.66
CA GLY A 84 8.81 10.04 4.37
C GLY A 84 7.86 11.25 4.38
N LEU A 85 6.57 11.07 4.13
CA LEU A 85 5.57 12.11 3.89
C LEU A 85 4.44 12.02 4.92
N ASN A 86 4.48 12.85 5.97
CA ASN A 86 3.38 13.02 6.95
C ASN A 86 2.76 11.69 7.46
N GLY A 87 3.57 10.66 7.68
CA GLY A 87 3.09 9.36 8.17
C GLY A 87 2.34 8.53 7.14
N GLY A 88 2.49 8.80 5.84
CA GLY A 88 1.94 7.93 4.80
C GLY A 88 2.61 6.55 4.86
N LEU A 89 1.82 5.50 4.75
CA LEU A 89 2.27 4.11 4.76
C LEU A 89 2.04 3.50 3.39
N PHE A 90 2.86 2.52 3.03
CA PHE A 90 2.70 1.74 1.81
C PHE A 90 3.21 0.32 2.01
N CYS A 91 2.70 -0.60 1.20
CA CYS A 91 3.10 -2.00 1.25
C CYS A 91 3.78 -2.41 -0.04
N CYS A 92 4.76 -3.30 0.07
CA CYS A 92 5.44 -3.97 -1.05
C CYS A 92 5.38 -5.49 -0.85
N GLU A 93 5.71 -6.26 -1.88
CA GLU A 93 5.98 -7.69 -1.68
C GLU A 93 7.13 -7.90 -0.68
N ALA A 94 7.12 -9.03 0.04
CA ALA A 94 8.13 -9.33 1.06
C ALA A 94 9.58 -9.32 0.55
N GLN A 95 9.78 -9.52 -0.75
CA GLN A 95 11.11 -9.56 -1.38
C GLN A 95 11.45 -8.27 -2.12
N ASP A 96 10.50 -7.35 -2.23
CA ASP A 96 10.71 -6.09 -2.94
C ASP A 96 11.38 -5.06 -2.04
N ILE A 97 12.18 -4.21 -2.68
CA ILE A 97 12.77 -3.04 -2.05
C ILE A 97 11.71 -1.93 -2.09
N GLY A 98 11.38 -1.35 -0.94
CA GLY A 98 10.55 -0.16 -0.85
C GLY A 98 11.38 1.11 -0.92
N TRP A 99 10.94 2.11 -1.68
CA TRP A 99 11.55 3.43 -1.70
C TRP A 99 10.51 4.54 -1.81
N TRP A 100 10.91 5.75 -1.41
CA TRP A 100 10.12 6.95 -1.64
C TRP A 100 10.96 8.04 -2.28
N GLY A 101 10.36 8.89 -3.09
CA GLY A 101 11.07 9.90 -3.85
C GLY A 101 10.33 11.22 -3.99
N LYS A 102 11.04 12.18 -4.58
CA LYS A 102 10.52 13.49 -4.95
C LYS A 102 10.44 13.59 -6.46
N LEU A 103 9.25 13.82 -7.01
CA LEU A 103 9.07 13.98 -8.46
C LEU A 103 8.63 15.42 -8.76
N GLY A 104 9.39 16.12 -9.61
CA GLY A 104 9.01 17.45 -10.07
C GLY A 104 8.83 18.52 -8.98
N GLY A 105 9.56 18.41 -7.86
CA GLY A 105 9.44 19.32 -6.71
C GLY A 105 8.34 18.97 -5.71
N ASN A 106 7.49 17.98 -6.01
CA ASN A 106 6.56 17.41 -5.04
C ASN A 106 7.21 16.23 -4.31
N ASN A 107 7.32 16.32 -2.98
CA ASN A 107 7.64 15.18 -2.14
C ASN A 107 6.37 14.31 -2.14
N GLY A 108 6.37 13.10 -2.74
CA GLY A 108 5.07 12.51 -3.03
C GLY A 108 4.96 11.03 -3.33
N TYR A 109 5.99 10.38 -3.83
CA TYR A 109 5.78 9.06 -4.42
C TYR A 109 6.53 7.96 -3.69
N VAL A 110 5.93 6.78 -3.73
CA VAL A 110 6.45 5.54 -3.16
C VAL A 110 6.45 4.50 -4.27
N GLY A 111 7.48 3.68 -4.28
CA GLY A 111 7.68 2.62 -5.25
C GLY A 111 8.17 1.35 -4.57
N CYS A 112 7.82 0.23 -5.19
CA CYS A 112 8.26 -1.10 -4.81
C CYS A 112 8.72 -1.85 -6.07
N GLY A 113 9.77 -2.63 -5.90
CA GLY A 113 10.28 -3.50 -6.95
C GLY A 113 11.59 -4.18 -6.54
N PRO A 114 11.99 -5.23 -7.27
CA PRO A 114 13.14 -6.06 -6.93
C PRO A 114 14.47 -5.33 -7.14
N ASP A 115 14.54 -4.44 -8.13
CA ASP A 115 15.75 -3.70 -8.49
C ASP A 115 15.92 -2.39 -7.69
N GLY A 116 14.91 -2.01 -6.90
CA GLY A 116 14.94 -0.77 -6.13
C GLY A 116 14.73 0.50 -6.99
N PRO A 117 15.01 1.69 -6.41
CA PRO A 117 14.87 2.95 -7.11
C PRO A 117 15.83 3.08 -8.30
N SER A 118 15.33 3.60 -9.41
CA SER A 118 16.13 3.88 -10.62
C SER A 118 16.67 5.32 -10.66
N ALA A 119 16.18 6.20 -9.79
CA ALA A 119 16.56 7.61 -9.72
C ALA A 119 17.34 7.93 -8.44
N SER A 120 18.37 8.76 -8.57
CA SER A 120 19.19 9.23 -7.43
C SER A 120 18.45 10.15 -6.46
N SER A 121 17.23 10.57 -6.77
CA SER A 121 16.34 11.39 -5.93
C SER A 121 15.38 10.58 -5.06
N GLU A 122 15.57 9.27 -5.02
CA GLU A 122 14.78 8.30 -4.27
C GLU A 122 15.57 7.76 -3.07
N TYR A 123 14.85 7.44 -2.01
CA TYR A 123 15.38 6.97 -0.74
C TYR A 123 14.79 5.59 -0.45
N ILE A 124 15.67 4.60 -0.37
CA ILE A 124 15.31 3.26 0.09
C ILE A 124 14.88 3.35 1.55
N VAL A 125 13.77 2.69 1.88
CA VAL A 125 13.25 2.58 3.24
C VAL A 125 13.30 1.16 3.73
N THR A 126 13.53 1.01 5.03
CA THR A 126 13.51 -0.29 5.68
C THR A 126 12.07 -0.71 5.97
N PRO A 127 11.77 -2.02 5.88
CA PRO A 127 10.46 -2.53 6.25
C PRO A 127 10.21 -2.27 7.74
N MET A 128 8.95 -1.98 8.06
CA MET A 128 8.46 -1.76 9.39
C MET A 128 7.65 -2.98 9.85
N ALA A 129 7.66 -3.23 11.15
CA ALA A 129 6.76 -4.22 11.73
C ALA A 129 5.31 -3.78 11.50
N GLN A 130 4.50 -4.71 11.00
CA GLN A 130 3.05 -4.54 10.91
C GLN A 130 2.46 -4.77 12.30
N SER A 131 1.43 -4.00 12.65
CA SER A 131 0.61 -4.32 13.81
C SER A 131 -0.02 -5.68 13.57
N GLU A 132 0.19 -6.63 14.49
CA GLU A 132 -0.42 -7.96 14.39
C GLU A 132 -1.94 -7.80 14.45
N CYS A 133 -2.66 -8.34 13.46
CA CYS A 133 -4.12 -8.43 13.51
C CYS A 133 -4.50 -9.23 14.77
N PRO A 134 -5.26 -8.66 15.72
CA PRO A 134 -5.67 -9.36 16.95
C PRO A 134 -6.71 -10.46 16.69
#